data_AF-A0A5A7S4J9-F1
#
_entry.id   AF-A0A5A7S4J9-F1
#
_cell.length_a   1.000
_cell.length_b   1.000
_cell.length_c   1.000
_cell.angle_alpha   90.00
_cell.angle_beta   90.00
_cell.angle_gamma   90.00
#
_symmetry.space_group_name_H-M   'P 1'
#
loop_
_entity.id
_entity.type
_entity.pdbx_description
1 polymer ?
#
loop_
_entity_poly.entity_id
_entity_poly.type
_entity_poly.pdbx_seq_one_letter_code
_entity_poly.pdbx_strand_id
1 'polypeptide(L)' 'MTTVLEPTPRVGRLVDQFELGLDAPICLTWELTYACNLSCVHCLSSSGRRDPREL' A
#
# COMPACT_ATOMS: atom_id res chain seq x y z
N MET A 1 -14.06 19.12 -23.52
CA MET A 1 -14.07 19.10 -22.03
C MET A 1 -12.68 18.74 -21.58
N THR A 2 -11.86 19.73 -21.22
CA THR A 2 -10.49 19.52 -20.74
C THR A 2 -10.57 19.36 -19.23
N THR A 3 -10.25 18.17 -18.72
CA THR A 3 -10.18 17.91 -17.27
C THR A 3 -8.94 18.59 -16.70
N VAL A 4 -9.14 19.60 -15.86
CA VAL A 4 -8.08 20.22 -15.05
C VAL A 4 -7.70 19.20 -13.97
N LEU A 5 -6.48 18.70 -14.01
CA LEU A 5 -5.93 17.88 -12.92
C LEU A 5 -5.56 18.82 -11.77
N GLU A 6 -6.38 18.85 -10.72
CA GLU A 6 -6.01 19.54 -9.49
C GLU A 6 -4.79 18.88 -8.85
N PRO A 7 -3.86 19.66 -8.28
CA PRO A 7 -2.69 19.12 -7.61
C PRO A 7 -3.14 18.29 -6.41
N THR A 8 -2.61 17.08 -6.28
CA THR A 8 -2.87 16.21 -5.13
C THR A 8 -2.51 16.96 -3.84
N PRO A 9 -3.42 17.05 -2.86
CA PRO A 9 -3.11 17.69 -1.58
C PRO A 9 -1.93 16.97 -0.96
N ARG A 10 -0.98 17.72 -0.38
CA ARG A 10 0.13 17.14 0.36
C ARG A 10 -0.42 16.58 1.67
N VAL A 11 -0.76 15.31 1.63
CA VAL A 11 -1.18 14.54 2.80
C VAL A 11 0.01 14.44 3.76
N GLY A 12 -0.18 14.84 5.03
CA GLY A 12 0.82 14.77 6.09
C GLY A 12 1.19 13.33 6.45
N ARG A 13 1.98 13.11 7.51
CA ARG A 13 2.33 11.73 7.91
C ARG A 13 1.06 11.00 8.36
N LEU A 14 1.01 9.68 8.15
CA LEU A 14 -0.14 8.86 8.53
C LEU A 14 -0.41 8.92 10.06
N VAL A 15 0.66 9.04 10.86
CA VAL A 15 0.55 9.21 12.31
C VAL A 15 -0.16 10.50 12.71
N ASP A 16 0.15 11.62 12.04
CA ASP A 16 -0.47 12.93 12.30
C ASP A 16 -1.98 12.89 11.97
N GLN A 17 -2.38 12.07 10.99
CA GLN A 17 -3.79 11.86 10.64
C GLN A 17 -4.52 11.00 11.67
N PHE A 18 -3.86 10.00 12.25
CA PHE A 18 -4.45 9.18 13.30
C PHE A 18 -4.77 9.97 14.57
N GLU A 19 -3.99 11.01 14.88
CA GLU A 19 -4.25 11.91 16.02
C GLU A 19 -5.56 12.70 15.87
N LEU A 20 -5.98 12.98 14.63
CA LEU A 20 -7.24 13.67 14.32
C LEU A 20 -8.46 12.72 14.35
N GLY A 21 -8.23 11.41 14.36
CA GLY A 21 -9.26 10.40 14.15
C GLY A 21 -9.59 10.22 12.66
N LEU A 22 -10.07 9.04 12.29
CA LEU A 22 -10.43 8.69 10.93
C LEU A 22 -11.96 8.67 10.77
N ASP A 23 -12.45 9.15 9.63
CA ASP A 23 -13.88 9.11 9.29
C ASP A 23 -14.40 7.68 9.03
N ALA A 24 -13.49 6.73 8.79
CA ALA A 24 -13.80 5.32 8.58
C ALA A 24 -12.69 4.39 9.12
N PRO A 25 -13.01 3.13 9.47
CA PRO A 25 -12.00 2.14 9.81
C PRO A 25 -11.04 1.90 8.65
N ILE A 26 -9.77 1.66 8.98
CA ILE A 26 -8.75 1.28 7.99
C ILE A 26 -8.37 -0.18 8.11
N CYS A 27 -8.05 -0.79 6.97
CA CYS A 27 -7.41 -2.08 6.92
C CYS A 27 -5.90 -1.87 6.78
N LEU A 28 -5.14 -2.35 7.77
CA LEU A 28 -3.69 -2.48 7.66
C LEU A 28 -3.35 -3.90 7.20
N THR A 29 -2.60 -4.00 6.12
CA THR A 29 -2.09 -5.29 5.62
C THR A 29 -0.57 -5.24 5.69
N TRP A 30 0.02 -6.21 6.39
CA TRP A 30 1.46 -6.41 6.43
C TRP A 30 1.80 -7.77 5.81
N GLU A 31 2.91 -7.82 5.09
CA GLU A 31 3.43 -9.05 4.48
C GLU A 31 4.78 -9.37 5.13
N LEU A 32 4.94 -10.58 5.66
CA LEU A 32 6.20 -11.00 6.31
C LEU A 32 7.25 -11.48 5.31
N THR A 33 6.82 -12.10 4.22
CA THR A 33 7.68 -12.59 3.14
C THR A 33 7.08 -12.25 1.79
N TYR A 34 7.92 -11.89 0.83
CA TYR A 34 7.46 -11.63 -0.54
C TYR A 34 7.49 -12.90 -1.41
N ALA A 35 8.13 -13.98 -0.95
CA ALA A 35 8.19 -15.23 -1.70
C ALA A 35 6.82 -15.91 -1.89
N CYS A 36 6.52 -16.30 -3.13
CA CYS A 36 5.36 -17.10 -3.49
C CYS A 36 5.72 -18.06 -4.65
N ASN A 37 5.40 -19.35 -4.49
CA ASN A 37 5.69 -20.39 -5.48
C ASN A 37 4.82 -20.31 -6.75
N LEU A 38 3.68 -19.62 -6.69
CA LEU A 38 2.73 -19.53 -7.81
C LEU A 38 3.04 -18.38 -8.77
N SER A 39 3.67 -17.29 -8.31
CA SER A 39 4.03 -16.11 -9.14
C SER A 39 2.89 -15.64 -10.06
N CYS A 40 1.70 -15.44 -9.49
CA CYS A 40 0.46 -15.19 -10.23
C CYS A 40 0.47 -13.85 -11.00
N VAL A 41 -0.03 -13.84 -12.24
CA VAL A 41 -0.18 -12.60 -13.07
C VAL A 41 -1.18 -11.59 -12.49
N HIS A 42 -2.07 -12.05 -11.61
CA HIS A 42 -3.07 -11.23 -10.91
C HIS A 42 -2.77 -11.18 -9.40
N CYS A 43 -1.48 -11.22 -9.02
CA CYS A 43 -1.09 -11.16 -7.62
C CYS A 43 -1.42 -9.79 -7.02
N LEU A 44 -2.23 -9.78 -5.95
CA LEU A 44 -2.63 -8.55 -5.25
C LEU A 44 -1.47 -7.89 -4.50
N SER A 45 -0.59 -8.68 -3.91
CA SER A 45 0.62 -8.25 -3.19
C SER A 45 1.85 -8.15 -4.10
N SER A 46 1.70 -8.50 -5.39
CA SER A 46 2.80 -8.69 -6.33
C SER A 46 3.85 -9.75 -5.95
N SER A 47 3.61 -10.58 -4.92
CA SER A 47 4.54 -11.63 -4.44
C SER A 47 5.11 -12.54 -5.54
N GLY A 48 6.36 -12.97 -5.36
CA GLY A 48 7.06 -13.77 -6.36
C GLY A 48 8.36 -14.37 -5.86
N ARG A 49 9.49 -13.99 -6.47
CA ARG A 49 10.79 -14.59 -6.15
C ARG A 49 11.27 -14.12 -4.78
N ARG A 50 11.75 -15.07 -3.97
CA ARG A 50 12.41 -14.85 -2.68
C ARG A 50 13.57 -13.85 -2.82
N ASP A 51 13.57 -12.76 -2.06
CA ASP A 51 14.78 -11.94 -1.88
C ASP A 51 15.74 -12.69 -0.94
N PRO A 52 17.03 -12.87 -1.27
CA PRO A 52 17.98 -13.52 -0.37
C PRO A 52 18.14 -12.84 1.01
N ARG A 53 17.70 -11.59 1.16
CA ARG A 53 17.74 -10.79 2.39
C ARG A 53 16.40 -10.72 3.11
N GLU A 54 15.35 -11.31 2.55
CA GLU A 54 14.10 -11.47 3.30
C GLU A 54 14.32 -12.46 4.44
N LEU A 55 13.63 -12.22 5.57
CA LEU A 55 13.86 -12.83 6.88
C LEU A 55 13.99 -14.37 6.85
#